data_AF-A0A2H3AY96-F1
#
_entry.id   AF-A0A2H3AY96-F1
#
_cell.length_a   1.000
_cell.length_b   1.000
_cell.length_c   1.000
_cell.angle_alpha   90.00
_cell.angle_beta   90.00
_cell.angle_gamma   90.00
#
_symmetry.space_group_name_H-M   'P 1'
#
loop_
_entity.id
_entity.type
_entity.pdbx_description
1 polymer ?
#
loop_
_entity_poly.entity_id
_entity_poly.type
_entity_poly.pdbx_seq_one_letter_code
_entity_poly.pdbx_strand_id
1 'polypeptide(L)'
;YTGRSPVIPSSLADTPCATLGVQGVLDRLNATLRTSYTLDTPSLCSILEDCIEKNYDFGTAYGHLRQIWYTDDWSNIQERICWHEEEYMEMRQRALVGNQIIDSYLPPRRECPKPISHAWVDDKNRVDMWTPINGKEWPVPIPKDANLDLIRIEMLNLGLQYTWLDVLCLRQKDPGGPKEDLRMEEWKLDVPTIGNVYMNERVVIYLSGLGLPLSLKEGDLDSDQCWFRRAWTLQEGCGVRIIAGDTSDGPLHVKPINEDGNYETLLLTRFHKQLVSRMDYWAIFSHLFDMQKRVSTNDVDKVAGLTFPLHSGMIPAYHESESVEDAWTALVNSMNPIVQAHLLFLYPGVGLSHKKWRPSWKQVM
;
A
#
# COMPACT_ATOMS: atom_id res chain seq x y z
N TYR A 1 23.56 3.30 0.62
CA TYR A 1 23.13 3.54 -0.77
C TYR A 1 24.36 3.44 -1.66
N THR A 2 24.32 2.61 -2.69
CA THR A 2 25.47 2.36 -3.60
C THR A 2 25.32 3.01 -4.98
N GLY A 3 24.19 3.68 -5.23
CA GLY A 3 23.93 4.32 -6.52
C GLY A 3 24.59 5.70 -6.66
N ARG A 4 24.55 6.22 -7.89
CA ARG A 4 25.14 7.53 -8.27
C ARG A 4 24.10 8.65 -8.37
N SER A 5 22.82 8.34 -8.22
CA SER A 5 21.75 9.32 -8.29
C SER A 5 21.79 10.21 -7.04
N PRO A 6 21.53 11.51 -7.17
CA PRO A 6 21.44 12.39 -6.01
C PRO A 6 20.25 11.96 -5.13
N VAL A 7 20.51 11.79 -3.84
CA VAL A 7 19.52 11.42 -2.82
C VAL A 7 19.57 12.47 -1.73
N ILE A 8 18.41 13.04 -1.37
CA ILE A 8 18.34 13.99 -0.26
C ILE A 8 18.58 13.27 1.07
N PRO A 9 19.50 13.75 1.94
CA PRO A 9 19.66 13.17 3.27
C PRO A 9 18.40 13.43 4.12
N SER A 10 18.10 12.54 5.06
CA SER A 10 16.89 12.67 5.91
C SER A 10 16.89 13.97 6.71
N SER A 11 18.06 14.41 7.21
CA SER A 11 18.19 15.70 7.88
C SER A 11 17.80 16.90 7.01
N LEU A 12 18.07 16.85 5.70
CA LEU A 12 17.63 17.89 4.77
C LEU A 12 16.13 17.76 4.52
N ALA A 13 15.63 16.55 4.28
CA ALA A 13 14.22 16.30 4.02
C ALA A 13 13.33 16.83 5.16
N ASP A 14 13.74 16.63 6.41
CA ASP A 14 12.99 17.05 7.61
C ASP A 14 13.17 18.54 7.96
N THR A 15 13.96 19.29 7.18
CA THR A 15 14.16 20.73 7.42
C THR A 15 12.93 21.51 6.97
N PRO A 16 12.28 22.31 7.85
CA PRO A 16 11.17 23.17 7.44
C PRO A 16 11.58 24.17 6.35
N CYS A 17 10.77 24.31 5.30
CA CYS A 17 11.02 25.27 4.23
C CYS A 17 11.13 26.71 4.77
N ALA A 18 10.35 27.05 5.79
CA ALA A 18 10.40 28.34 6.47
C ALA A 18 11.79 28.68 7.04
N THR A 19 12.56 27.67 7.49
CA THR A 19 13.91 27.87 8.03
C THR A 19 14.94 28.13 6.92
N LEU A 20 14.71 27.59 5.73
CA LEU A 20 15.57 27.81 4.56
C LEU A 20 15.26 29.14 3.86
N GLY A 21 14.00 29.58 3.92
CA GLY A 21 13.49 30.69 3.12
C GLY A 21 13.39 30.34 1.63
N VAL A 22 12.71 31.17 0.84
CA VAL A 22 12.46 30.92 -0.59
C VAL A 22 13.75 30.62 -1.36
N GLN A 23 14.77 31.48 -1.20
CA GLN A 23 16.07 31.28 -1.85
C GLN A 23 16.77 30.00 -1.40
N GLY A 24 16.75 29.69 -0.10
CA GLY A 24 17.39 28.50 0.42
C GLY A 24 16.72 27.21 -0.05
N VAL A 25 15.38 27.19 -0.19
CA VAL A 25 14.66 26.06 -0.78
C VAL A 25 15.07 25.89 -2.25
N LEU A 26 15.09 26.97 -3.03
CA LEU A 26 15.52 26.94 -4.44
C LEU A 26 16.93 26.40 -4.60
N ASP A 27 17.88 26.89 -3.80
CA ASP A 27 19.28 26.47 -3.85
C ASP A 27 19.43 24.96 -3.59
N ARG A 28 18.68 24.44 -2.62
CA ARG A 28 18.67 23.02 -2.28
C ARG A 28 18.00 22.16 -3.37
N LEU A 29 16.92 22.63 -3.97
CA LEU A 29 16.27 21.94 -5.11
C LEU A 29 17.20 21.91 -6.32
N ASN A 30 17.80 23.04 -6.68
CA ASN A 30 18.79 23.14 -7.75
C ASN A 30 19.99 22.21 -7.52
N ALA A 31 20.55 22.19 -6.31
CA ALA A 31 21.64 21.29 -5.96
C ALA A 31 21.25 19.81 -6.06
N THR A 32 20.03 19.47 -5.63
CA THR A 32 19.53 18.08 -5.62
C THR A 32 19.20 17.59 -7.03
N LEU A 33 18.53 18.42 -7.82
CA LEU A 33 18.04 18.11 -9.16
C LEU A 33 19.04 18.50 -10.26
N ARG A 34 20.20 19.04 -9.87
CA ARG A 34 21.30 19.45 -10.76
C ARG A 34 20.82 20.46 -11.82
N THR A 35 20.09 21.47 -11.38
CA THR A 35 19.57 22.57 -12.21
C THR A 35 20.12 23.90 -11.71
N SER A 36 19.79 24.99 -12.42
CA SER A 36 20.25 26.34 -12.12
C SER A 36 19.13 27.38 -12.33
N TYR A 37 17.89 27.04 -11.95
CA TYR A 37 16.76 27.98 -12.01
C TYR A 37 16.99 29.16 -11.08
N THR A 38 16.50 30.33 -11.45
CA THR A 38 16.53 31.55 -10.61
C THR A 38 15.12 31.92 -10.18
N LEU A 39 14.98 32.82 -9.20
CA LEU A 39 13.67 33.32 -8.78
C LEU A 39 12.98 34.18 -9.86
N ASP A 40 13.70 34.55 -10.92
CA ASP A 40 13.12 35.19 -12.11
C ASP A 40 12.36 34.20 -13.00
N THR A 41 12.49 32.89 -12.73
CA THR A 41 11.70 31.86 -13.41
C THR A 41 10.22 32.09 -13.10
N PRO A 42 9.34 32.19 -14.11
CA PRO A 42 7.92 32.44 -13.91
C PRO A 42 7.30 31.49 -12.86
N SER A 43 6.44 32.02 -11.99
CA SER A 43 5.68 31.26 -10.98
C SER A 43 6.51 30.53 -9.90
N LEU A 44 7.82 30.34 -10.06
CA LEU A 44 8.66 29.57 -9.15
C LEU A 44 8.74 30.21 -7.76
N CYS A 45 8.91 31.53 -7.67
CA CYS A 45 8.94 32.24 -6.39
C CYS A 45 7.63 32.01 -5.60
N SER A 46 6.49 32.21 -6.26
CA SER A 46 5.14 32.00 -5.69
C SER A 46 4.93 30.55 -5.23
N ILE A 47 5.36 29.56 -6.02
CA ILE A 47 5.26 28.14 -5.64
C ILE A 47 6.09 27.82 -4.39
N LEU A 48 7.29 28.40 -4.27
CA LEU A 48 8.15 28.21 -3.10
C LEU A 48 7.62 28.94 -1.86
N GLU A 49 7.00 30.10 -2.05
CA GLU A 49 6.26 30.82 -1.00
C GLU A 49 5.08 29.99 -0.48
N ASP A 50 4.27 29.40 -1.37
CA ASP A 50 3.15 28.50 -1.02
C ASP A 50 3.63 27.29 -0.19
N CYS A 51 4.78 26.70 -0.54
CA CYS A 51 5.38 25.62 0.26
C CYS A 51 5.72 26.06 1.69
N ILE A 52 6.16 27.32 1.87
CA ILE A 52 6.47 27.87 3.19
C ILE A 52 5.17 28.17 3.96
N GLU A 53 4.18 28.78 3.31
CA GLU A 53 2.88 29.09 3.91
C GLU A 53 2.14 27.83 4.37
N LYS A 54 2.22 26.74 3.59
CA LYS A 54 1.68 25.42 3.94
C LYS A 54 2.51 24.67 5.00
N ASN A 55 3.58 25.28 5.52
CA ASN A 55 4.49 24.70 6.52
C ASN A 55 5.13 23.38 6.06
N TYR A 56 5.44 23.24 4.77
CA TYR A 56 6.10 22.04 4.27
C TYR A 56 7.53 21.96 4.77
N ASP A 57 7.98 20.72 5.03
CA ASP A 57 9.40 20.41 5.07
C ASP A 57 9.96 20.28 3.64
N PHE A 58 11.29 20.31 3.53
CA PHE A 58 11.96 20.24 2.24
C PHE A 58 11.67 18.92 1.51
N GLY A 59 11.48 17.81 2.23
CA GLY A 59 11.15 16.51 1.65
C GLY A 59 9.78 16.50 0.97
N THR A 60 8.80 17.15 1.58
CA THR A 60 7.45 17.35 1.05
C THR A 60 7.50 18.27 -0.16
N ALA A 61 8.13 19.43 -0.04
CA ALA A 61 8.30 20.35 -1.17
C ALA A 61 9.03 19.66 -2.35
N TYR A 62 10.11 18.94 -2.08
CA TYR A 62 10.82 18.14 -3.08
C TYR A 62 9.93 17.09 -3.73
N GLY A 63 9.14 16.35 -2.95
CA GLY A 63 8.23 15.32 -3.45
C GLY A 63 7.18 15.85 -4.42
N HIS A 64 6.61 17.03 -4.13
CA HIS A 64 5.64 17.69 -5.00
C HIS A 64 6.30 18.31 -6.24
N LEU A 65 7.41 19.05 -6.06
CA LEU A 65 8.00 19.84 -7.14
C LEU A 65 8.86 19.03 -8.11
N ARG A 66 9.41 17.89 -7.66
CA ARG A 66 10.29 17.08 -8.50
C ARG A 66 9.65 16.58 -9.79
N GLN A 67 8.35 16.31 -9.78
CA GLN A 67 7.64 15.77 -10.94
C GLN A 67 7.53 16.79 -12.08
N ILE A 68 7.39 18.05 -11.72
CA ILE A 68 7.18 19.18 -12.65
C ILE A 68 8.46 19.99 -12.88
N TRP A 69 9.54 19.68 -12.16
CA TRP A 69 10.75 20.49 -12.10
C TRP A 69 11.45 20.69 -13.45
N TYR A 70 11.32 19.74 -14.39
CA TYR A 70 11.97 19.80 -15.69
C TYR A 70 11.01 20.22 -16.81
N THR A 71 9.92 20.91 -16.50
CA THR A 71 8.99 21.36 -17.52
C THR A 71 9.52 22.55 -18.32
N ASP A 72 9.10 22.62 -19.58
CA ASP A 72 9.49 23.67 -20.52
C ASP A 72 8.68 24.98 -20.34
N ASP A 73 7.53 24.92 -19.68
CA ASP A 73 6.66 26.09 -19.43
C ASP A 73 6.34 26.27 -17.95
N TRP A 74 7.05 27.20 -17.32
CA TRP A 74 6.86 27.57 -15.92
C TRP A 74 5.66 28.49 -15.66
N SER A 75 5.12 29.12 -16.71
CA SER A 75 4.09 30.15 -16.59
C SER A 75 2.80 29.59 -16.00
N ASN A 76 2.42 28.37 -16.41
CA ASN A 76 1.14 27.75 -16.04
C ASN A 76 1.27 26.67 -14.95
N ILE A 77 2.45 26.46 -14.37
CA ILE A 77 2.67 25.36 -13.43
C ILE A 77 1.82 25.50 -12.18
N GLN A 78 1.77 26.69 -11.58
CA GLN A 78 1.06 26.88 -10.33
C GLN A 78 -0.43 26.54 -10.49
N GLU A 79 -1.05 27.03 -11.56
CA GLU A 79 -2.43 26.67 -11.91
C GLU A 79 -2.59 25.17 -12.14
N ARG A 80 -1.63 24.52 -12.81
CA ARG A 80 -1.65 23.07 -13.02
C ARG A 80 -1.55 22.27 -11.72
N ILE A 81 -0.69 22.68 -10.77
CA ILE A 81 -0.59 22.02 -9.45
C ILE A 81 -1.92 22.12 -8.73
N CYS A 82 -2.47 23.34 -8.61
CA CYS A 82 -3.75 23.56 -7.94
C CYS A 82 -4.87 22.77 -8.62
N TRP A 83 -4.93 22.81 -9.96
CA TRP A 83 -5.92 22.07 -10.74
C TRP A 83 -5.83 20.56 -10.52
N HIS A 84 -4.62 19.99 -10.48
CA HIS A 84 -4.45 18.56 -10.18
C HIS A 84 -4.87 18.20 -8.75
N GLU A 85 -4.57 19.05 -7.76
CA GLU A 85 -5.01 18.83 -6.37
C GLU A 85 -6.53 18.90 -6.25
N GLU A 86 -7.17 19.90 -6.87
CA GLU A 86 -8.63 20.07 -6.89
C GLU A 86 -9.32 18.93 -7.64
N GLU A 87 -8.87 18.62 -8.86
CA GLU A 87 -9.41 17.53 -9.67
C GLU A 87 -9.28 16.19 -8.94
N TYR A 88 -8.15 15.94 -8.27
CA TYR A 88 -7.95 14.73 -7.47
C TYR A 88 -8.96 14.64 -6.32
N MET A 89 -9.20 15.74 -5.60
CA MET A 89 -10.18 15.78 -4.52
C MET A 89 -11.61 15.59 -5.06
N GLU A 90 -11.95 16.21 -6.19
CA GLU A 90 -13.23 16.01 -6.88
C GLU A 90 -13.40 14.57 -7.38
N MET A 91 -12.35 13.94 -7.90
CA MET A 91 -12.36 12.54 -8.32
C MET A 91 -12.68 11.64 -7.13
N ARG A 92 -12.00 11.82 -6.00
CA ARG A 92 -12.27 11.05 -4.77
C ARG A 92 -13.68 11.25 -4.25
N GLN A 93 -14.17 12.48 -4.28
CA GLN A 93 -15.52 12.79 -3.82
C GLN A 93 -16.59 12.18 -4.74
N ARG A 94 -16.36 12.17 -6.07
CA ARG A 94 -17.25 11.54 -7.04
C ARG A 94 -17.16 10.01 -7.05
N ALA A 95 -16.04 9.45 -6.63
CA ALA A 95 -15.84 8.01 -6.64
C ALA A 95 -16.74 7.28 -5.65
N LEU A 96 -17.12 7.89 -4.53
CA LEU A 96 -18.03 7.32 -3.56
C LEU A 96 -19.46 7.87 -3.75
N VAL A 97 -20.34 7.05 -4.33
CA VAL A 97 -21.77 7.38 -4.51
C VAL A 97 -22.61 6.50 -3.59
N GLY A 98 -23.18 7.12 -2.55
CA GLY A 98 -23.88 6.39 -1.50
C GLY A 98 -22.92 5.46 -0.75
N ASN A 99 -23.13 4.15 -0.86
CA ASN A 99 -22.27 3.14 -0.24
C ASN A 99 -21.45 2.33 -1.25
N GLN A 100 -21.25 2.89 -2.45
CA GLN A 100 -20.56 2.22 -3.54
C GLN A 100 -19.48 3.12 -4.14
N ILE A 101 -18.32 2.52 -4.36
CA ILE A 101 -17.19 3.08 -5.08
C ILE A 101 -17.38 2.72 -6.54
N ILE A 102 -17.69 3.73 -7.35
CA ILE A 102 -18.03 3.57 -8.77
C ILE A 102 -16.78 3.55 -9.67
N ASP A 103 -15.65 4.02 -9.16
CA ASP A 103 -14.35 3.97 -9.81
C ASP A 103 -13.37 3.17 -8.94
N SER A 104 -13.17 1.90 -9.31
CA SER A 104 -12.26 0.99 -8.62
C SER A 104 -10.78 1.28 -8.87
N TYR A 105 -10.46 2.10 -9.88
CA TYR A 105 -9.10 2.37 -10.32
C TYR A 105 -8.61 3.74 -9.86
N LEU A 106 -9.15 4.23 -8.75
CA LEU A 106 -8.68 5.46 -8.13
C LEU A 106 -7.16 5.43 -7.95
N PRO A 107 -6.43 6.41 -8.53
CA PRO A 107 -5.01 6.45 -8.36
C PRO A 107 -4.69 6.79 -6.89
N PRO A 108 -3.59 6.23 -6.34
CA PRO A 108 -3.06 6.71 -5.07
C PRO A 108 -2.80 8.22 -5.14
N ARG A 109 -2.80 8.91 -3.98
CA ARG A 109 -2.59 10.37 -3.84
C ARG A 109 -1.32 10.91 -4.51
N ARG A 110 -0.41 10.03 -4.96
CA ARG A 110 0.84 10.34 -5.65
C ARG A 110 0.99 9.34 -6.81
N GLU A 111 1.44 9.80 -7.97
CA GLU A 111 1.53 8.98 -9.18
C GLU A 111 2.44 7.73 -9.02
N CYS A 112 1.88 6.57 -9.39
CA CYS A 112 2.54 5.27 -9.66
C CYS A 112 3.69 4.83 -8.71
N PRO A 113 3.50 4.86 -7.38
CA PRO A 113 4.50 4.38 -6.43
C PRO A 113 4.63 2.85 -6.47
N LYS A 114 5.84 2.31 -6.23
CA LYS A 114 6.02 0.85 -6.10
C LYS A 114 5.62 0.40 -4.69
N PRO A 115 4.67 -0.54 -4.54
CA PRO A 115 4.17 -0.90 -3.23
C PRO A 115 5.19 -1.74 -2.44
N ILE A 116 5.22 -1.48 -1.13
CA ILE A 116 5.88 -2.30 -0.14
C ILE A 116 4.81 -3.06 0.63
N SER A 117 4.92 -4.37 0.63
CA SER A 117 4.17 -5.27 1.50
C SER A 117 5.09 -5.84 2.57
N HIS A 118 4.51 -6.24 3.70
CA HIS A 118 5.28 -6.77 4.81
C HIS A 118 4.45 -7.71 5.69
N ALA A 119 5.09 -8.60 6.45
CA ALA A 119 4.40 -9.39 7.47
C ALA A 119 3.97 -8.50 8.65
N TRP A 120 3.05 -9.03 9.45
CA TRP A 120 2.78 -8.45 10.75
C TRP A 120 3.89 -8.81 11.73
N VAL A 121 4.04 -7.97 12.74
CA VAL A 121 4.90 -8.23 13.90
C VAL A 121 4.03 -8.14 15.14
N ASP A 122 4.29 -8.87 16.21
CA ASP A 122 3.53 -8.76 17.47
C ASP A 122 3.50 -7.31 17.98
N ASP A 123 2.38 -6.83 18.54
CA ASP A 123 2.25 -5.48 19.08
C ASP A 123 3.32 -5.15 20.13
N LYS A 124 3.76 -6.13 20.93
CA LYS A 124 4.85 -5.96 21.91
C LYS A 124 6.21 -5.68 21.26
N ASN A 125 6.34 -6.01 19.98
CA ASN A 125 7.54 -5.84 19.16
C ASN A 125 7.41 -4.69 18.16
N ARG A 126 6.33 -3.90 18.26
CA ARG A 126 6.13 -2.67 17.50
C ARG A 126 6.43 -1.44 18.34
N VAL A 127 6.65 -0.33 17.66
CA VAL A 127 6.72 1.02 18.21
C VAL A 127 5.93 1.95 17.32
N ASP A 128 5.18 2.85 17.94
CA ASP A 128 4.41 3.90 17.28
C ASP A 128 5.29 5.13 17.06
N MET A 129 5.63 5.41 15.80
CA MET A 129 6.53 6.51 15.44
C MET A 129 5.77 7.68 14.84
N TRP A 130 6.03 8.89 15.34
CA TRP A 130 5.54 10.13 14.74
C TRP A 130 6.51 10.59 13.64
N THR A 131 6.05 10.55 12.39
CA THR A 131 6.93 10.82 11.23
C THR A 131 6.60 12.16 10.58
N PRO A 132 7.58 12.91 10.08
CA PRO A 132 7.32 14.06 9.21
C PRO A 132 6.64 13.67 7.89
N ILE A 133 6.86 12.44 7.41
CA ILE A 133 6.35 11.93 6.13
C ILE A 133 4.83 12.02 6.02
N ASN A 134 4.11 11.72 7.11
CA ASN A 134 2.66 11.84 7.20
C ASN A 134 2.22 13.12 7.95
N GLY A 135 3.06 14.15 7.99
CA GLY A 135 2.78 15.41 8.67
C GLY A 135 2.61 15.29 10.19
N LYS A 136 3.09 14.20 10.80
CA LYS A 136 2.84 13.84 12.20
C LYS A 136 1.35 13.82 12.54
N GLU A 137 0.52 13.43 11.58
CA GLU A 137 -0.93 13.42 11.78
C GLU A 137 -1.45 12.16 12.47
N TRP A 138 -0.71 11.05 12.40
CA TRP A 138 -0.99 9.80 13.10
C TRP A 138 0.32 9.06 13.42
N PRO A 139 0.35 8.20 14.46
CA PRO A 139 1.47 7.33 14.71
C PRO A 139 1.60 6.23 13.65
N VAL A 140 2.82 5.90 13.27
CA VAL A 140 3.14 4.86 12.29
C VAL A 140 3.66 3.63 13.04
N PRO A 141 2.90 2.52 13.09
CA PRO A 141 3.31 1.32 13.78
C PRO A 141 4.36 0.57 12.95
N ILE A 142 5.61 0.53 13.42
CA ILE A 142 6.69 -0.23 12.78
C ILE A 142 7.38 -1.18 13.78
N PRO A 143 8.08 -2.23 13.32
CA PRO A 143 8.87 -3.07 14.23
C PRO A 143 9.91 -2.25 14.99
N LYS A 144 10.18 -2.59 16.26
CA LYS A 144 11.16 -1.87 17.12
C LYS A 144 12.56 -1.80 16.52
N ASP A 145 12.95 -2.84 15.80
CA ASP A 145 14.27 -2.95 15.18
C ASP A 145 14.29 -2.40 13.74
N ALA A 146 13.16 -1.90 13.23
CA ALA A 146 13.08 -1.31 11.91
C ALA A 146 13.49 0.16 11.90
N ASN A 147 14.03 0.61 10.77
CA ASN A 147 14.38 2.00 10.55
C ASN A 147 13.96 2.43 9.13
N LEU A 148 13.12 3.47 9.03
CA LEU A 148 12.61 3.98 7.76
C LEU A 148 13.72 4.47 6.81
N ASP A 149 14.82 4.99 7.34
CA ASP A 149 15.98 5.40 6.54
C ASP A 149 16.70 4.19 5.92
N LEU A 150 16.81 3.07 6.67
CA LEU A 150 17.39 1.84 6.15
C LEU A 150 16.51 1.21 5.07
N ILE A 151 15.18 1.18 5.31
CA ILE A 151 14.20 0.74 4.31
C ILE A 151 14.34 1.61 3.06
N ARG A 152 14.40 2.93 3.20
CA ARG A 152 14.59 3.86 2.09
C ARG A 152 15.89 3.58 1.32
N ILE A 153 17.00 3.33 2.02
CA ILE A 153 18.28 2.99 1.40
C ILE A 153 18.17 1.67 0.60
N GLU A 154 17.49 0.66 1.15
CA GLU A 154 17.25 -0.60 0.46
C GLU A 154 16.41 -0.39 -0.80
N MET A 155 15.31 0.37 -0.72
CA MET A 155 14.48 0.71 -1.88
C MET A 155 15.28 1.42 -2.97
N LEU A 156 16.14 2.37 -2.60
CA LEU A 156 17.01 3.08 -3.53
C LEU A 156 18.06 2.16 -4.18
N ASN A 157 18.60 1.18 -3.45
CA ASN A 157 19.50 0.18 -4.01
C ASN A 157 18.78 -0.76 -5.00
N LEU A 158 17.48 -1.00 -4.80
CA LEU A 158 16.61 -1.72 -5.75
C LEU A 158 16.18 -0.85 -6.96
N GLY A 159 16.63 0.41 -7.02
CA GLY A 159 16.29 1.36 -8.07
C GLY A 159 14.92 2.01 -7.92
N LEU A 160 14.28 1.87 -6.75
CA LEU A 160 12.96 2.42 -6.47
C LEU A 160 13.09 3.84 -5.89
N GLN A 161 12.44 4.79 -6.56
CA GLN A 161 12.51 6.21 -6.18
C GLN A 161 11.21 6.71 -5.52
N TYR A 162 10.09 6.05 -5.80
CA TYR A 162 8.80 6.31 -5.18
C TYR A 162 8.21 4.98 -4.73
N THR A 163 7.84 4.92 -3.46
CA THR A 163 7.26 3.73 -2.86
C THR A 163 5.99 4.06 -2.12
N TRP A 164 5.06 3.12 -2.13
CA TRP A 164 3.83 3.19 -1.36
C TRP A 164 3.96 2.24 -0.18
N LEU A 165 3.63 2.71 1.01
CA LEU A 165 3.68 1.91 2.22
C LEU A 165 2.40 2.19 3.02
N ASP A 166 1.59 1.17 3.24
CA ASP A 166 0.27 1.26 3.87
C ASP A 166 0.30 2.01 5.21
N VAL A 167 1.23 1.67 6.11
CA VAL A 167 1.34 2.31 7.43
C VAL A 167 1.66 3.81 7.38
N LEU A 168 2.25 4.28 6.28
CA LEU A 168 2.54 5.70 6.03
C LEU A 168 1.47 6.41 5.19
N CYS A 169 0.81 5.68 4.29
CA CYS A 169 -0.11 6.26 3.31
C CYS A 169 -1.57 6.19 3.74
N LEU A 170 -1.93 5.28 4.65
CA LEU A 170 -3.25 5.17 5.25
C LEU A 170 -3.19 5.68 6.67
N ARG A 171 -4.21 6.46 7.06
CA ARG A 171 -4.35 6.89 8.45
C ARG A 171 -4.50 5.67 9.36
N GLN A 172 -3.60 5.54 10.33
CA GLN A 172 -3.59 4.43 11.26
C GLN A 172 -4.48 4.75 12.47
N LYS A 173 -4.92 3.69 13.15
CA LYS A 173 -5.72 3.82 14.36
C LYS A 173 -4.90 4.50 15.45
N ASP A 174 -5.44 5.57 16.02
CA ASP A 174 -4.88 6.32 17.13
C ASP A 174 -5.92 6.38 18.26
N PRO A 175 -5.89 5.43 19.23
CA PRO A 175 -6.89 5.37 20.28
C PRO A 175 -6.98 6.68 21.09
N GLY A 176 -8.09 7.40 20.94
CA GLY A 176 -8.31 8.70 21.58
C GLY A 176 -7.72 9.89 20.82
N GLY A 177 -7.19 9.67 19.62
CA GLY A 177 -6.69 10.71 18.73
C GLY A 177 -7.83 11.59 18.17
N PRO A 178 -7.58 12.89 17.93
CA PRO A 178 -8.60 13.84 17.48
C PRO A 178 -9.09 13.63 16.03
N LYS A 179 -8.47 12.71 15.28
CA LYS A 179 -8.73 12.49 13.85
C LYS A 179 -9.30 11.10 13.53
N GLU A 180 -9.84 10.39 14.52
CA GLU A 180 -10.46 9.07 14.30
C GLU A 180 -11.69 9.14 13.39
N ASP A 181 -12.50 10.20 13.47
CA ASP A 181 -13.63 10.40 12.55
C ASP A 181 -13.14 10.54 11.10
N LEU A 182 -12.06 11.29 10.89
CA LEU A 182 -11.45 11.44 9.57
C LEU A 182 -10.87 10.10 9.07
N ARG A 183 -10.27 9.30 9.94
CA ARG A 183 -9.79 7.95 9.61
C ARG A 183 -10.93 7.08 9.08
N MET A 184 -12.05 7.05 9.79
CA MET A 184 -13.22 6.27 9.38
C MET A 184 -13.75 6.72 8.02
N GLU A 185 -13.83 8.02 7.77
CA GLU A 185 -14.25 8.55 6.45
C GLU A 185 -13.25 8.21 5.34
N GLU A 186 -11.94 8.36 5.57
CA GLU A 186 -10.91 7.99 4.60
C GLU A 186 -10.94 6.49 4.28
N TRP A 187 -11.12 5.65 5.30
CA TRP A 187 -11.13 4.20 5.16
C TRP A 187 -12.28 3.67 4.33
N LYS A 188 -13.44 4.35 4.29
CA LYS A 188 -14.57 3.97 3.42
C LYS A 188 -14.13 3.79 1.97
N LEU A 189 -13.19 4.62 1.51
CA LEU A 189 -12.68 4.64 0.14
C LEU A 189 -11.32 3.96 0.02
N ASP A 190 -10.38 4.28 0.90
CA ASP A 190 -8.97 3.90 0.74
C ASP A 190 -8.73 2.41 1.02
N VAL A 191 -9.45 1.82 1.99
CA VAL A 191 -9.28 0.42 2.36
C VAL A 191 -9.75 -0.52 1.23
N PRO A 192 -10.94 -0.35 0.62
CA PRO A 192 -11.37 -1.21 -0.48
C PRO A 192 -10.59 -1.04 -1.79
N THR A 193 -9.93 0.11 -2.00
CA THR A 193 -9.24 0.45 -3.27
C THR A 193 -7.74 0.19 -3.24
N ILE A 194 -7.18 -0.17 -2.07
CA ILE A 194 -5.74 -0.42 -1.87
C ILE A 194 -5.16 -1.44 -2.87
N GLY A 195 -5.93 -2.46 -3.26
CA GLY A 195 -5.48 -3.49 -4.20
C GLY A 195 -5.08 -2.93 -5.56
N ASN A 196 -5.60 -1.77 -5.97
CA ASN A 196 -5.21 -1.08 -7.20
C ASN A 196 -3.70 -0.76 -7.22
N VAL A 197 -3.13 -0.40 -6.07
CA VAL A 197 -1.69 -0.06 -5.95
C VAL A 197 -0.79 -1.26 -6.23
N TYR A 198 -1.29 -2.47 -5.96
CA TYR A 198 -0.54 -3.72 -6.16
C TYR A 198 -0.78 -4.35 -7.53
N MET A 199 -1.81 -3.90 -8.25
CA MET A 199 -2.20 -4.49 -9.52
C MET A 199 -1.15 -4.20 -10.59
N ASN A 200 -0.62 -5.25 -11.22
CA ASN A 200 0.41 -5.19 -12.28
C ASN A 200 1.73 -4.51 -11.88
N GLU A 201 1.99 -4.33 -10.59
CA GLU A 201 3.16 -3.60 -10.10
C GLU A 201 4.26 -4.49 -9.54
N ARG A 202 5.48 -3.94 -9.48
CA ARG A 202 6.60 -4.59 -8.79
C ARG A 202 6.45 -4.37 -7.28
N VAL A 203 6.14 -5.43 -6.55
CA VAL A 203 5.91 -5.40 -5.09
C VAL A 203 7.19 -5.81 -4.37
N VAL A 204 7.63 -4.97 -3.43
CA VAL A 204 8.71 -5.32 -2.50
C VAL A 204 8.10 -5.91 -1.25
N ILE A 205 8.57 -7.08 -0.80
CA ILE A 205 7.92 -7.85 0.26
C ILE A 205 8.92 -8.14 1.38
N TYR A 206 8.61 -7.68 2.59
CA TYR A 206 9.31 -8.09 3.81
C TYR A 206 8.57 -9.24 4.50
N LEU A 207 8.97 -10.49 4.28
CA LEU A 207 8.24 -11.67 4.79
C LEU A 207 8.35 -11.87 6.31
N SER A 208 9.32 -11.25 6.99
CA SER A 208 9.51 -11.34 8.44
C SER A 208 9.06 -10.10 9.21
N GLY A 209 8.57 -9.07 8.52
CA GLY A 209 8.13 -7.80 9.09
C GLY A 209 8.85 -6.62 8.46
N LEU A 210 8.20 -5.45 8.40
CA LEU A 210 8.70 -4.28 7.69
C LEU A 210 10.12 -3.89 8.13
N GLY A 211 11.07 -3.86 7.19
CA GLY A 211 12.46 -3.48 7.46
C GLY A 211 13.27 -4.52 8.24
N LEU A 212 12.71 -5.69 8.53
CA LEU A 212 13.43 -6.77 9.20
C LEU A 212 14.11 -7.71 8.19
N PRO A 213 15.30 -8.24 8.52
CA PRO A 213 15.91 -9.30 7.74
C PRO A 213 15.00 -10.52 7.62
N LEU A 214 15.02 -11.14 6.45
CA LEU A 214 14.32 -12.38 6.19
C LEU A 214 14.92 -13.49 7.07
N SER A 215 14.10 -14.00 7.97
CA SER A 215 14.43 -15.15 8.80
C SER A 215 13.27 -16.14 8.80
N LEU A 216 13.62 -17.42 8.98
CA LEU A 216 12.66 -18.52 8.96
C LEU A 216 12.94 -19.42 10.17
N LYS A 217 12.00 -19.44 11.12
CA LYS A 217 12.02 -20.26 12.33
C LYS A 217 10.86 -21.24 12.32
N GLU A 218 10.97 -22.29 13.13
CA GLU A 218 9.88 -23.25 13.31
C GLU A 218 8.61 -22.55 13.82
N GLY A 219 7.49 -22.86 13.17
CA GLY A 219 6.20 -22.22 13.43
C GLY A 219 5.93 -20.91 12.69
N ASP A 220 6.92 -20.28 12.05
CA ASP A 220 6.71 -18.98 11.38
C ASP A 220 5.68 -19.04 10.24
N LEU A 221 5.68 -20.10 9.45
CA LEU A 221 4.71 -20.29 8.35
C LEU A 221 3.29 -20.57 8.83
N ASP A 222 3.16 -21.07 10.06
CA ASP A 222 1.90 -21.41 10.69
C ASP A 222 1.44 -20.28 11.63
N SER A 223 2.23 -19.22 11.79
CA SER A 223 1.87 -18.04 12.59
C SER A 223 0.80 -17.19 11.89
N ASP A 224 -0.13 -16.66 12.66
CA ASP A 224 -1.12 -15.69 12.18
C ASP A 224 -0.48 -14.37 11.69
N GLN A 225 0.77 -14.12 12.07
CA GLN A 225 1.57 -12.97 11.62
C GLN A 225 2.25 -13.20 10.27
N CYS A 226 2.29 -14.46 9.81
CA CYS A 226 2.96 -14.84 8.56
C CYS A 226 2.38 -14.08 7.37
N TRP A 227 3.26 -13.55 6.51
CA TRP A 227 2.84 -12.86 5.29
C TRP A 227 1.87 -13.70 4.44
N PHE A 228 2.16 -14.99 4.24
CA PHE A 228 1.30 -15.92 3.48
C PHE A 228 -0.07 -16.19 4.11
N ARG A 229 -0.32 -15.75 5.35
CA ARG A 229 -1.59 -15.93 6.03
C ARG A 229 -2.36 -14.62 6.17
N ARG A 230 -1.84 -13.47 5.75
CA ARG A 230 -2.58 -12.20 5.83
C ARG A 230 -3.69 -12.14 4.77
N ALA A 231 -4.90 -11.75 5.16
CA ALA A 231 -6.02 -11.55 4.24
C ALA A 231 -5.69 -10.52 3.16
N TRP A 232 -5.07 -9.41 3.56
CA TRP A 232 -4.69 -8.32 2.67
C TRP A 232 -3.72 -8.73 1.57
N THR A 233 -2.80 -9.66 1.81
CA THR A 233 -1.81 -10.11 0.82
C THR A 233 -2.42 -10.87 -0.36
N LEU A 234 -3.67 -11.32 -0.24
CA LEU A 234 -4.37 -12.05 -1.29
C LEU A 234 -4.53 -11.20 -2.57
N GLN A 235 -4.75 -9.89 -2.40
CA GLN A 235 -4.89 -8.96 -3.52
C GLN A 235 -3.55 -8.50 -4.12
N GLU A 236 -2.41 -8.86 -3.49
CA GLU A 236 -1.08 -8.31 -3.82
C GLU A 236 -0.26 -9.18 -4.79
N GLY A 237 -0.83 -10.26 -5.31
CA GLY A 237 -0.05 -11.28 -6.03
C GLY A 237 0.11 -11.08 -7.54
N CYS A 238 -0.44 -10.02 -8.14
CA CYS A 238 -0.58 -9.87 -9.59
C CYS A 238 0.73 -9.51 -10.33
N GLY A 239 1.81 -9.19 -9.62
CA GLY A 239 3.01 -8.61 -10.22
C GLY A 239 4.34 -9.29 -9.87
N VAL A 240 5.44 -8.59 -10.17
CA VAL A 240 6.80 -9.06 -9.86
C VAL A 240 7.04 -8.91 -8.37
N ARG A 241 7.35 -10.02 -7.69
CA ARG A 241 7.69 -10.02 -6.27
C ARG A 241 9.20 -9.89 -6.09
N ILE A 242 9.63 -8.92 -5.30
CA ILE A 242 11.01 -8.78 -4.82
C ILE A 242 10.98 -9.01 -3.31
N ILE A 243 11.77 -9.96 -2.82
CA ILE A 243 11.87 -10.17 -1.37
C ILE A 243 12.94 -9.24 -0.82
N ALA A 244 12.55 -8.41 0.15
CA ALA A 244 13.43 -7.50 0.87
C ALA A 244 13.90 -8.11 2.20
N GLY A 245 14.91 -7.50 2.80
CA GLY A 245 15.61 -8.06 3.95
C GLY A 245 16.39 -9.34 3.61
N ASP A 246 16.63 -9.61 2.32
CA ASP A 246 17.42 -10.77 1.88
C ASP A 246 18.87 -10.61 2.34
N THR A 247 19.43 -11.71 2.85
CA THR A 247 20.79 -11.77 3.39
C THR A 247 21.52 -12.90 2.69
N SER A 248 22.84 -12.77 2.48
CA SER A 248 23.62 -13.72 1.67
C SER A 248 23.59 -15.18 2.17
N ASP A 249 23.28 -15.38 3.45
CA ASP A 249 23.12 -16.65 4.15
C ASP A 249 21.64 -16.98 4.46
N GLY A 250 20.72 -16.18 3.93
CA GLY A 250 19.28 -16.29 4.14
C GLY A 250 18.62 -17.46 3.40
N PRO A 251 17.34 -17.72 3.70
CA PRO A 251 16.63 -18.91 3.21
C PRO A 251 16.41 -18.92 1.68
N LEU A 252 16.55 -17.77 1.01
CA LEU A 252 16.42 -17.66 -0.45
C LEU A 252 17.61 -18.22 -1.22
N HIS A 253 18.79 -18.30 -0.61
CA HIS A 253 20.01 -18.76 -1.26
C HIS A 253 20.32 -20.25 -1.05
N VAL A 254 19.52 -20.93 -0.22
CA VAL A 254 19.62 -22.38 -0.03
C VAL A 254 19.27 -23.06 -1.35
N LYS A 255 20.03 -24.09 -1.73
CA LYS A 255 19.76 -24.88 -2.94
C LYS A 255 18.86 -26.08 -2.62
N PRO A 256 17.95 -26.47 -3.53
CA PRO A 256 17.19 -27.70 -3.36
C PRO A 256 18.13 -28.90 -3.39
N ILE A 257 17.77 -29.93 -2.63
CA ILE A 257 18.52 -31.20 -2.55
C ILE A 257 18.20 -32.15 -3.70
N ASN A 258 17.10 -31.90 -4.43
CA ASN A 258 16.67 -32.71 -5.57
C ASN A 258 15.88 -31.88 -6.60
N GLU A 259 15.56 -32.50 -7.74
CA GLU A 259 14.80 -31.87 -8.83
C GLU A 259 13.33 -31.61 -8.48
N ASP A 260 12.79 -32.30 -7.47
CA ASP A 260 11.41 -32.08 -6.98
C ASP A 260 11.24 -30.78 -6.18
N GLY A 261 12.33 -30.01 -5.99
CA GLY A 261 12.33 -28.78 -5.21
C GLY A 261 12.22 -29.00 -3.70
N ASN A 262 12.63 -30.17 -3.21
CA ASN A 262 12.75 -30.41 -1.77
C ASN A 262 14.05 -29.79 -1.25
N TYR A 263 14.06 -29.44 0.03
CA TYR A 263 15.17 -28.84 0.76
C TYR A 263 15.54 -29.71 1.96
N GLU A 264 16.67 -29.42 2.60
CA GLU A 264 17.16 -30.15 3.78
C GLU A 264 16.11 -30.26 4.89
N THR A 265 15.30 -29.22 5.07
CA THR A 265 14.20 -29.22 6.04
C THR A 265 12.83 -29.14 5.37
N LEU A 266 11.82 -29.72 6.03
CA LEU A 266 10.42 -29.61 5.61
C LEU A 266 9.97 -28.15 5.62
N LEU A 267 10.44 -27.36 6.60
CA LEU A 267 10.16 -25.93 6.71
C LEU A 267 10.63 -25.15 5.48
N LEU A 268 11.88 -25.34 5.06
CA LEU A 268 12.42 -24.71 3.84
C LEU A 268 11.67 -25.16 2.59
N THR A 269 11.33 -26.45 2.50
CA THR A 269 10.54 -26.99 1.39
C THR A 269 9.17 -26.32 1.31
N ARG A 270 8.48 -26.17 2.44
CA ARG A 270 7.17 -25.47 2.51
C ARG A 270 7.30 -24.00 2.14
N PHE A 271 8.32 -23.31 2.65
CA PHE A 271 8.60 -21.90 2.37
C PHE A 271 8.78 -21.64 0.87
N HIS A 272 9.66 -22.39 0.21
CA HIS A 272 9.91 -22.24 -1.23
C HIS A 272 8.69 -22.61 -2.08
N LYS A 273 7.92 -23.64 -1.69
CA LYS A 273 6.65 -23.97 -2.35
C LYS A 273 5.63 -22.85 -2.24
N GLN A 274 5.50 -22.20 -1.07
CA GLN A 274 4.60 -21.05 -0.90
C GLN A 274 5.05 -19.81 -1.67
N LEU A 275 6.36 -19.57 -1.79
CA LEU A 275 6.90 -18.45 -2.58
C LEU A 275 6.57 -18.57 -4.07
N VAL A 276 6.72 -19.76 -4.64
CA VAL A 276 6.50 -20.03 -6.06
C VAL A 276 5.01 -20.20 -6.39
N SER A 277 4.18 -20.54 -5.40
CA SER A 277 2.73 -20.67 -5.58
C SER A 277 2.15 -19.36 -6.12
N ARG A 278 1.67 -19.43 -7.37
CA ARG A 278 0.90 -18.38 -8.02
C ARG A 278 -0.57 -18.66 -7.82
N MET A 279 -1.31 -17.63 -7.44
CA MET A 279 -2.76 -17.68 -7.43
C MET A 279 -3.29 -17.73 -8.85
N ASP A 280 -4.25 -18.61 -9.10
CA ASP A 280 -5.01 -18.59 -10.35
C ASP A 280 -6.08 -17.51 -10.25
N TYR A 281 -5.82 -16.37 -10.88
CA TYR A 281 -6.66 -15.17 -10.83
C TYR A 281 -8.06 -15.37 -11.42
N TRP A 282 -8.27 -16.44 -12.18
CA TRP A 282 -9.53 -16.68 -12.90
C TRP A 282 -10.51 -17.59 -12.15
N ALA A 283 -10.09 -18.20 -11.03
CA ALA A 283 -10.91 -19.14 -10.28
C ALA A 283 -11.45 -18.50 -8.98
N ILE A 284 -12.67 -17.97 -9.04
CA ILE A 284 -13.40 -17.39 -7.88
C ILE A 284 -13.32 -18.28 -6.63
N PHE A 285 -13.55 -19.58 -6.80
CA PHE A 285 -13.50 -20.52 -5.67
C PHE A 285 -12.08 -20.75 -5.14
N SER A 286 -11.03 -20.56 -5.95
CA SER A 286 -9.65 -20.57 -5.47
C SER A 286 -9.41 -19.38 -4.54
N HIS A 287 -9.88 -18.19 -4.90
CA HIS A 287 -9.76 -17.00 -4.05
C HIS A 287 -10.53 -17.16 -2.73
N LEU A 288 -11.75 -17.71 -2.77
CA LEU A 288 -12.52 -18.00 -1.57
C LEU A 288 -11.82 -19.05 -0.68
N PHE A 289 -11.35 -20.14 -1.28
CA PHE A 289 -10.62 -21.20 -0.58
C PHE A 289 -9.29 -20.71 0.03
N ASP A 290 -8.59 -19.80 -0.66
CA ASP A 290 -7.38 -19.21 -0.11
C ASP A 290 -7.68 -18.21 0.99
N MET A 291 -8.76 -17.43 0.88
CA MET A 291 -9.21 -16.49 1.92
C MET A 291 -9.62 -17.22 3.21
N GLN A 292 -10.20 -18.42 3.12
CA GLN A 292 -10.50 -19.28 4.30
C GLN A 292 -9.28 -19.50 5.20
N LYS A 293 -8.09 -19.63 4.60
CA LYS A 293 -6.84 -19.91 5.32
C LYS A 293 -6.19 -18.63 5.88
N ARG A 294 -6.74 -17.46 5.54
CA ARG A 294 -6.16 -16.16 5.91
C ARG A 294 -6.68 -15.67 7.26
N VAL A 295 -5.90 -14.76 7.83
CA VAL A 295 -6.12 -14.07 9.08
C VAL A 295 -6.25 -12.58 8.80
N SER A 296 -7.15 -11.93 9.52
CA SER A 296 -7.39 -10.50 9.48
C SER A 296 -7.55 -9.94 10.90
N THR A 297 -7.40 -8.62 11.05
CA THR A 297 -7.65 -7.95 12.33
C THR A 297 -9.14 -7.76 12.55
N ASN A 298 -9.85 -7.35 11.50
CA ASN A 298 -11.31 -7.32 11.44
C ASN A 298 -11.79 -8.37 10.42
N ASP A 299 -12.85 -9.11 10.71
CA ASP A 299 -13.40 -10.09 9.76
C ASP A 299 -13.89 -9.43 8.46
N VAL A 300 -14.34 -8.17 8.52
CA VAL A 300 -14.73 -7.38 7.33
C VAL A 300 -13.54 -7.18 6.37
N ASP A 301 -12.31 -7.15 6.87
CA ASP A 301 -11.10 -7.03 6.04
C ASP A 301 -10.96 -8.19 5.06
N LYS A 302 -11.46 -9.39 5.40
CA LYS A 302 -11.46 -10.54 4.48
C LYS A 302 -12.39 -10.30 3.30
N VAL A 303 -13.50 -9.62 3.51
CA VAL A 303 -14.40 -9.23 2.42
C VAL A 303 -13.74 -8.15 1.57
N ALA A 304 -13.17 -7.12 2.19
CA ALA A 304 -12.46 -6.07 1.48
C ALA A 304 -11.25 -6.60 0.68
N GLY A 305 -10.50 -7.56 1.21
CA GLY A 305 -9.38 -8.21 0.51
C GLY A 305 -9.79 -9.08 -0.69
N LEU A 306 -11.09 -9.33 -0.89
CA LEU A 306 -11.63 -10.07 -2.04
C LEU A 306 -12.09 -9.16 -3.18
N THR A 307 -12.13 -7.83 -3.01
CA THR A 307 -12.67 -6.89 -4.01
C THR A 307 -11.96 -6.99 -5.36
N PHE A 308 -10.62 -6.94 -5.36
CA PHE A 308 -9.79 -7.08 -6.55
C PHE A 308 -9.69 -8.52 -7.06
N PRO A 309 -9.42 -9.55 -6.22
CA PRO A 309 -9.41 -10.94 -6.68
C PRO A 309 -10.70 -11.38 -7.40
N LEU A 310 -11.85 -10.85 -6.98
CA LEU A 310 -13.15 -11.17 -7.57
C LEU A 310 -13.58 -10.22 -8.70
N HIS A 311 -12.70 -9.35 -9.19
CA HIS A 311 -12.92 -8.46 -10.34
C HIS A 311 -14.23 -7.66 -10.25
N SER A 312 -14.50 -7.07 -9.08
CA SER A 312 -15.71 -6.28 -8.86
C SER A 312 -15.60 -4.96 -9.63
N GLY A 313 -16.55 -4.68 -10.53
CA GLY A 313 -16.55 -3.43 -11.32
C GLY A 313 -16.96 -2.19 -10.51
N MET A 314 -17.68 -2.42 -9.41
CA MET A 314 -17.94 -1.42 -8.37
C MET A 314 -17.53 -2.04 -7.04
N ILE A 315 -17.04 -1.25 -6.09
CA ILE A 315 -16.55 -1.76 -4.80
C ILE A 315 -17.42 -1.22 -3.67
N PRO A 316 -17.92 -2.03 -2.72
CA PRO A 316 -18.63 -1.49 -1.56
C PRO A 316 -17.71 -0.60 -0.71
N ALA A 317 -18.28 0.46 -0.13
CA ALA A 317 -17.55 1.24 0.87
C ALA A 317 -17.28 0.41 2.12
N TYR A 318 -16.12 0.59 2.74
CA TYR A 318 -15.73 -0.14 3.94
C TYR A 318 -16.29 0.49 5.21
N HIS A 319 -16.85 -0.33 6.10
CA HIS A 319 -17.26 0.09 7.43
C HIS A 319 -16.80 -0.93 8.47
N GLU A 320 -15.91 -0.53 9.39
CA GLU A 320 -15.38 -1.45 10.41
C GLU A 320 -16.48 -2.12 11.27
N SER A 321 -17.59 -1.42 11.48
CA SER A 321 -18.69 -1.86 12.34
C SER A 321 -19.78 -2.66 11.61
N GLU A 322 -19.67 -2.84 10.30
CA GLU A 322 -20.69 -3.60 9.55
C GLU A 322 -20.62 -5.09 9.86
N SER A 323 -21.75 -5.78 9.70
CA SER A 323 -21.72 -7.23 9.80
C SER A 323 -21.01 -7.82 8.58
N VAL A 324 -20.20 -8.85 8.79
CA VAL A 324 -19.43 -9.48 7.71
C VAL A 324 -20.35 -10.06 6.63
N GLU A 325 -21.56 -10.51 7.00
CA GLU A 325 -22.56 -10.98 6.05
C GLU A 325 -23.13 -9.84 5.19
N ASP A 326 -23.30 -8.64 5.77
CA ASP A 326 -23.75 -7.46 5.02
C ASP A 326 -22.65 -6.96 4.08
N ALA A 327 -21.39 -6.91 4.54
CA ALA A 327 -20.23 -6.62 3.70
C ALA A 327 -20.15 -7.59 2.51
N TRP A 328 -20.20 -8.90 2.79
CA TRP A 328 -20.19 -9.95 1.77
C TRP A 328 -21.36 -9.80 0.80
N THR A 329 -22.54 -9.46 1.33
CA THR A 329 -23.73 -9.21 0.52
C THR A 329 -23.54 -8.03 -0.42
N ALA A 330 -23.00 -6.92 0.08
CA ALA A 330 -22.70 -5.76 -0.74
C ALA A 330 -21.72 -6.11 -1.85
N LEU A 331 -20.65 -6.85 -1.53
CA LEU A 331 -19.64 -7.27 -2.51
C LEU A 331 -20.24 -8.19 -3.58
N VAL A 332 -21.00 -9.22 -3.21
CA VAL A 332 -21.61 -10.12 -4.21
C VAL A 332 -22.56 -9.36 -5.13
N ASN A 333 -23.31 -8.39 -4.61
CA ASN A 333 -24.20 -7.58 -5.42
C ASN A 333 -23.45 -6.63 -6.38
N SER A 334 -22.21 -6.24 -6.07
CA SER A 334 -21.38 -5.36 -6.90
C SER A 334 -20.45 -6.10 -7.89
N MET A 335 -20.31 -7.42 -7.74
CA MET A 335 -19.52 -8.25 -8.65
C MET A 335 -20.02 -8.17 -10.10
N ASN A 336 -19.10 -8.38 -11.05
CA ASN A 336 -19.46 -8.53 -12.46
C ASN A 336 -20.51 -9.64 -12.65
N PRO A 337 -21.51 -9.48 -13.56
CA PRO A 337 -22.53 -10.50 -13.82
C PRO A 337 -21.99 -11.90 -14.10
N ILE A 338 -20.80 -12.04 -14.70
CA ILE A 338 -20.14 -13.33 -14.95
C ILE A 338 -19.75 -14.00 -13.62
N VAL A 339 -19.22 -13.23 -12.67
CA VAL A 339 -18.82 -13.71 -11.34
C VAL A 339 -20.05 -14.11 -10.53
N GLN A 340 -21.13 -13.34 -10.62
CA GLN A 340 -22.42 -13.69 -10.01
C GLN A 340 -23.00 -14.97 -10.62
N ALA A 341 -22.92 -15.14 -11.94
CA ALA A 341 -23.36 -16.35 -12.62
C ALA A 341 -22.53 -17.58 -12.18
N HIS A 342 -21.22 -17.43 -12.00
CA HIS A 342 -20.39 -18.51 -11.44
C HIS A 342 -20.83 -18.90 -10.03
N LEU A 343 -21.11 -17.94 -9.14
CA LEU A 343 -21.66 -18.25 -7.81
C LEU A 343 -23.01 -18.98 -7.91
N LEU A 344 -23.88 -18.56 -8.84
CA LEU A 344 -25.20 -19.18 -9.03
C LEU A 344 -25.12 -20.61 -9.56
N PHE A 345 -24.34 -20.84 -10.61
CA PHE A 345 -24.36 -22.10 -11.35
C PHE A 345 -23.34 -23.12 -10.85
N LEU A 346 -22.27 -22.68 -10.17
CA LEU A 346 -21.15 -23.56 -9.80
C LEU A 346 -21.04 -23.79 -8.29
N TYR A 347 -21.66 -22.96 -7.44
CA TYR A 347 -21.68 -23.22 -6.00
C TYR A 347 -22.71 -24.32 -5.67
N PRO A 348 -22.32 -25.40 -4.98
CA PRO A 348 -23.17 -26.59 -4.84
C PRO A 348 -24.30 -26.45 -3.80
N GLY A 349 -24.28 -25.41 -2.96
CA GLY A 349 -25.21 -25.25 -1.84
C GLY A 349 -26.26 -24.15 -2.07
N VAL A 350 -27.44 -24.32 -1.47
CA VAL A 350 -28.46 -23.26 -1.42
C VAL A 350 -28.05 -22.20 -0.40
N GLY A 351 -28.22 -20.92 -0.73
CA GLY A 351 -27.93 -19.81 0.17
C GLY A 351 -28.68 -19.89 1.50
N LEU A 352 -27.96 -19.71 2.62
CA LEU A 352 -28.57 -19.72 3.95
C LEU A 352 -29.22 -18.39 4.34
N SER A 353 -28.80 -17.28 3.75
CA SER A 353 -29.38 -15.96 4.00
C SER A 353 -30.72 -15.77 3.27
N HIS A 354 -31.23 -14.54 3.26
CA HIS A 354 -32.49 -14.18 2.58
C HIS A 354 -32.44 -14.50 1.07
N LYS A 355 -31.27 -14.42 0.42
CA LYS A 355 -31.11 -14.71 -1.01
C LYS A 355 -30.60 -16.15 -1.17
N LYS A 356 -31.39 -17.00 -1.84
CA LYS A 356 -31.09 -18.45 -1.99
C LYS A 356 -30.12 -18.79 -3.13
N TRP A 357 -29.92 -17.86 -4.06
CA TRP A 357 -29.17 -18.07 -5.29
C TRP A 357 -27.65 -17.93 -5.13
N ARG A 358 -27.18 -17.40 -3.99
CA ARG A 358 -25.76 -17.19 -3.68
C ARG A 358 -25.44 -17.72 -2.28
N PRO A 359 -24.17 -18.10 -2.00
CA PRO A 359 -23.79 -18.50 -0.66
C PRO A 359 -23.75 -17.32 0.31
N SER A 360 -24.04 -17.58 1.59
CA SER A 360 -23.73 -16.66 2.70
C SER A 360 -22.23 -16.61 2.97
N TRP A 361 -21.75 -15.63 3.74
CA TRP A 361 -20.36 -15.56 4.17
C TRP A 361 -19.94 -16.84 4.92
N LYS A 362 -20.76 -17.28 5.87
CA LYS A 362 -20.59 -18.55 6.61
C LYS A 362 -20.50 -19.81 5.74
N GLN A 363 -20.94 -19.74 4.49
CA GLN A 363 -20.93 -20.87 3.56
C GLN A 363 -19.65 -20.92 2.72
N VAL A 364 -18.96 -19.78 2.58
CA VAL A 364 -17.71 -19.65 1.83
C VAL A 364 -16.49 -19.46 2.70
N MET A 365 -16.68 -19.16 3.99
CA MET A 365 -15.65 -19.18 5.03
C MET A 365 -15.88 -20.36 5.97
#